data_AF-A0A7V9UIM8-F1
#
_entry.id   AF-A0A7V9UIM8-F1
#
_cell.length_a   1.000
_cell.length_b   1.000
_cell.length_c   1.000
_cell.angle_alpha   90.00
_cell.angle_beta   90.00
_cell.angle_gamma   90.00
#
_symmetry.space_group_name_H-M   'P 1'
#
loop_
_entity.id
_entity.type
_entity.pdbx_description
1 polymer ?
#
loop_
_entity_poly.entity_id
_entity_poly.type
_entity_poly.pdbx_seq_one_letter_code
_entity_poly.pdbx_strand_id
1 'polypeptide(L)'
;MLNGSDVIAPNIRGTGDSTGSPNEDGTYLDYEGIYQFVSKKLVYLDKNITGHGYCLSSGPMTNIASQHPINLDIDRGFNKMGDVFGDTALEMALCVAENHEWISKVLKATVPPIISSITDKLIISYDNGSKFPAVKGSVFLLDASKDDVIPKQSTNALRVHLDKANLISSKITFNGKHVQPWDGKTSSKYQEFLAQRGTLRNFGNTPTDTLKERMAKMSNLHKIEYVSTLASKYNAKTSEASSYLSA
;
A
#
# COMPACT_ATOMS: atom_id res chain seq x y z
N MET A 1 18.15 7.52 1.81
CA MET A 1 16.92 7.12 1.09
C MET A 1 15.96 8.27 0.82
N LEU A 2 16.12 9.47 1.41
CA LEU A 2 15.09 10.53 1.34
C LEU A 2 15.69 11.89 0.97
N ASN A 3 16.62 11.96 0.00
CA ASN A 3 17.42 13.16 -0.28
C ASN A 3 16.54 14.36 -0.72
N GLY A 4 16.02 15.11 0.24
CA GLY A 4 15.16 16.27 -0.02
C GLY A 4 13.67 15.98 -0.17
N SER A 5 13.19 14.82 0.30
CA SER A 5 11.76 14.54 0.42
C SER A 5 11.29 14.73 1.86
N ASP A 6 10.15 15.39 2.02
CA ASP A 6 9.41 15.38 3.29
C ASP A 6 8.69 14.02 3.40
N VAL A 7 8.73 13.38 4.58
CA VAL A 7 8.14 12.05 4.79
C VAL A 7 7.13 12.09 5.92
N ILE A 8 6.00 11.42 5.69
CA ILE A 8 4.98 11.14 6.71
C ILE A 8 4.88 9.63 6.88
N ALA A 9 5.08 9.16 8.11
CA ALA A 9 4.93 7.78 8.52
C ALA A 9 3.86 7.70 9.63
N PRO A 10 2.58 7.55 9.26
CA PRO A 10 1.47 7.64 10.21
C PRO A 10 1.16 6.29 10.87
N ASN A 11 0.70 6.32 12.12
CA ASN A 11 0.06 5.19 12.77
C ASN A 11 -1.39 5.09 12.28
N ILE A 12 -1.74 3.99 11.61
CA ILE A 12 -3.13 3.68 11.25
C ILE A 12 -3.91 3.16 12.46
N ARG A 13 -5.24 3.10 12.38
CA ARG A 13 -6.09 2.59 13.46
C ARG A 13 -5.60 1.22 13.98
N GLY A 14 -5.59 1.06 15.30
CA GLY A 14 -5.14 -0.18 15.97
C GLY A 14 -3.63 -0.43 15.92
N THR A 15 -2.82 0.57 15.55
CA THR A 15 -1.36 0.51 15.60
C THR A 15 -0.78 1.69 16.38
N GLY A 16 0.34 1.48 17.08
CA GLY A 16 0.97 2.51 17.93
C GLY A 16 -0.04 3.13 18.90
N ASP A 17 -0.13 4.46 18.90
CA ASP A 17 -1.04 5.23 19.76
C ASP A 17 -2.43 5.47 19.12
N SER A 18 -2.69 4.98 17.90
CA SER A 18 -3.96 5.16 17.21
C SER A 18 -5.03 4.18 17.72
N THR A 19 -6.22 4.69 18.06
CA THR A 19 -7.34 3.88 18.56
C THR A 19 -8.09 3.13 17.45
N GLY A 20 -9.05 2.28 17.83
CA GLY A 20 -9.86 1.47 16.90
C GLY A 20 -9.22 0.13 16.54
N SER A 21 -9.89 -0.64 15.67
CA SER A 21 -9.39 -1.94 15.19
C SER A 21 -9.07 -1.87 13.70
N PRO A 22 -7.98 -2.50 13.23
CA PRO A 22 -7.66 -2.56 11.81
C PRO A 22 -8.80 -3.24 11.05
N ASN A 23 -9.27 -2.60 9.98
CA ASN A 23 -10.17 -3.17 8.98
C ASN A 23 -9.96 -2.44 7.66
N GLU A 24 -10.27 -3.10 6.55
CA GLU A 24 -9.99 -2.58 5.20
C GLU A 24 -10.56 -1.18 4.96
N ASP A 25 -11.87 -1.00 5.11
CA ASP A 25 -12.52 0.31 4.93
C ASP A 25 -11.90 1.38 5.82
N GLY A 26 -11.61 1.01 7.07
CA GLY A 26 -10.99 1.87 8.04
C GLY A 26 -9.60 2.31 7.65
N THR A 27 -8.76 1.39 7.20
CA THR A 27 -7.42 1.72 6.71
C THR A 27 -7.48 2.63 5.47
N TYR A 28 -8.42 2.41 4.54
CA TYR A 28 -8.62 3.33 3.42
C TYR A 28 -8.97 4.76 3.89
N LEU A 29 -9.84 4.89 4.89
CA LEU A 29 -10.19 6.17 5.49
C LEU A 29 -8.99 6.84 6.19
N ASP A 30 -8.15 6.06 6.87
CA ASP A 30 -6.97 6.59 7.54
C ASP A 30 -6.01 7.21 6.51
N TYR A 31 -5.69 6.46 5.45
CA TYR A 31 -4.83 6.93 4.36
C TYR A 31 -5.44 8.09 3.57
N GLU A 32 -6.77 8.13 3.40
CA GLU A 32 -7.44 9.28 2.80
C GLU A 32 -7.30 10.53 3.67
N GLY A 33 -7.44 10.39 5.00
CA GLY A 33 -7.18 11.48 5.94
C GLY A 33 -5.76 12.02 5.84
N ILE A 34 -4.77 11.13 5.72
CA ILE A 34 -3.35 11.48 5.53
C ILE A 34 -3.16 12.20 4.19
N TYR A 35 -3.71 11.68 3.11
CA TYR A 35 -3.65 12.32 1.80
C TYR A 35 -4.26 13.73 1.83
N GLN A 36 -5.43 13.90 2.46
CA GLN A 36 -6.06 15.21 2.59
C GLN A 36 -5.24 16.17 3.44
N PHE A 37 -4.56 15.69 4.49
CA PHE A 37 -3.63 16.50 5.26
C PHE A 37 -2.46 16.98 4.37
N VAL A 38 -1.84 16.08 3.61
CA VAL A 38 -0.72 16.42 2.72
C VAL A 38 -1.15 17.39 1.60
N SER A 39 -2.23 17.08 0.89
CA SER A 39 -2.68 17.86 -0.26
C SER A 39 -3.32 19.19 0.13
N LYS A 40 -4.15 19.21 1.18
CA LYS A 40 -4.95 20.41 1.53
C LYS A 40 -4.33 21.25 2.63
N LYS A 41 -3.62 20.66 3.59
CA LYS A 41 -3.01 21.40 4.72
C LYS A 41 -1.55 21.73 4.49
N LEU A 42 -0.78 20.78 3.97
CA LEU A 42 0.61 21.02 3.59
C LEU A 42 0.75 21.57 2.16
N VAL A 43 -0.35 21.57 1.39
CA VAL A 43 -0.46 22.21 0.06
C VAL A 43 0.51 21.60 -0.96
N TYR A 44 0.73 20.29 -0.86
CA TYR A 44 1.46 19.53 -1.89
C TYR A 44 0.56 19.26 -3.09
N LEU A 45 1.10 19.46 -4.30
CA LEU A 45 0.44 19.04 -5.53
C LEU A 45 0.50 17.52 -5.66
N ASP A 46 -0.58 16.89 -6.11
CA ASP A 46 -0.70 15.42 -6.24
C ASP A 46 0.45 14.79 -6.99
N LYS A 47 0.89 15.39 -8.11
CA LYS A 47 2.02 14.90 -8.90
C LYS A 47 3.36 14.85 -8.14
N ASN A 48 3.48 15.62 -7.05
CA ASN A 48 4.66 15.66 -6.18
C ASN A 48 4.50 14.78 -4.93
N ILE A 49 3.35 14.11 -4.77
CA ILE A 49 3.10 13.15 -3.70
C ILE A 49 3.41 11.76 -4.27
N THR A 50 4.19 10.98 -3.51
CA THR A 50 4.42 9.57 -3.79
C THR A 50 3.94 8.76 -2.61
N GLY A 51 2.98 7.87 -2.86
CA GLY A 51 2.54 6.88 -1.91
C GLY A 51 3.45 5.66 -1.93
N HIS A 52 4.13 5.38 -0.82
CA HIS A 52 4.97 4.17 -0.68
C HIS A 52 4.22 3.09 0.09
N GLY A 53 3.97 1.95 -0.57
CA GLY A 53 3.29 0.79 0.00
C GLY A 53 4.22 -0.42 0.06
N TYR A 54 4.77 -0.70 1.25
CA TYR A 54 5.52 -1.91 1.55
C TYR A 54 4.61 -3.04 2.01
N CYS A 55 4.71 -4.22 1.39
CA CYS A 55 3.97 -5.43 1.76
C CYS A 55 2.45 -5.15 1.86
N LEU A 56 1.85 -5.35 3.04
CA LEU A 56 0.44 -5.14 3.33
C LEU A 56 -0.03 -3.71 3.02
N SER A 57 0.83 -2.70 3.20
CA SER A 57 0.48 -1.30 2.93
C SER A 57 0.38 -0.96 1.44
N SER A 58 0.78 -1.88 0.54
CA SER A 58 0.50 -1.74 -0.90
C SER A 58 -1.00 -1.65 -1.20
N GLY A 59 -1.83 -2.36 -0.43
CA GLY A 59 -3.30 -2.32 -0.45
C GLY A 59 -3.89 -0.91 -0.40
N PRO A 60 -3.82 -0.26 0.78
CA PRO A 60 -4.37 1.07 0.96
C PRO A 60 -3.67 2.12 0.11
N MET A 61 -2.37 1.97 -0.16
CA MET A 61 -1.67 2.94 -1.01
C MET A 61 -2.13 2.89 -2.47
N THR A 62 -2.39 1.68 -3.01
CA THR A 62 -3.01 1.52 -4.32
C THR A 62 -4.42 2.11 -4.35
N ASN A 63 -5.18 1.98 -3.25
CA ASN A 63 -6.47 2.63 -3.12
C ASN A 63 -6.39 4.17 -3.16
N ILE A 64 -5.41 4.79 -2.51
CA ILE A 64 -5.21 6.24 -2.61
C ILE A 64 -4.83 6.63 -4.04
N ALA A 65 -3.90 5.92 -4.67
CA ALA A 65 -3.45 6.20 -6.03
C ALA A 65 -4.53 5.96 -7.10
N SER A 66 -5.55 5.14 -6.83
CA SER A 66 -6.68 4.94 -7.73
C SER A 66 -7.74 6.06 -7.63
N GLN A 67 -7.76 6.79 -6.52
CA GLN A 67 -8.69 7.89 -6.27
C GLN A 67 -8.06 9.25 -6.60
N HIS A 68 -6.74 9.38 -6.44
CA HIS A 68 -6.00 10.62 -6.59
C HIS A 68 -4.82 10.45 -7.54
N PRO A 69 -4.46 11.46 -8.34
CA PRO A 69 -3.37 11.37 -9.32
C PRO A 69 -1.97 11.48 -8.70
N ILE A 70 -1.74 10.79 -7.58
CA ILE A 70 -0.43 10.68 -6.92
C ILE A 70 0.42 9.59 -7.57
N ASN A 71 1.75 9.66 -7.42
CA ASN A 71 2.61 8.54 -7.80
C ASN A 71 2.50 7.41 -6.77
N LEU A 72 2.77 6.18 -7.21
CA LEU A 72 2.69 4.97 -6.40
C LEU A 72 4.01 4.21 -6.46
N ASP A 73 4.54 3.87 -5.29
CA ASP A 73 5.63 2.91 -5.13
C ASP A 73 5.06 1.66 -4.44
N ILE A 74 5.19 0.52 -5.10
CA ILE A 74 4.83 -0.78 -4.58
C ILE A 74 6.13 -1.53 -4.28
N ASP A 75 6.44 -1.67 -2.99
CA ASP A 75 7.61 -2.40 -2.51
C ASP A 75 7.19 -3.75 -1.93
N ARG A 76 7.59 -4.84 -2.60
CA ARG A 76 7.25 -6.22 -2.24
C ARG A 76 5.76 -6.36 -1.96
N GLY A 77 4.94 -5.80 -2.86
CA GLY A 77 3.49 -5.87 -2.81
C GLY A 77 2.93 -7.12 -3.49
N PHE A 78 1.62 -7.24 -3.47
CA PHE A 78 0.88 -8.39 -4.00
C PHE A 78 -0.28 -7.96 -4.89
N ASN A 79 -0.85 -8.91 -5.63
CA ASN A 79 -2.04 -8.65 -6.46
C ASN A 79 -3.31 -8.59 -5.62
N LYS A 80 -3.57 -9.67 -4.87
CA LYS A 80 -4.67 -9.80 -3.92
C LYS A 80 -4.17 -10.48 -2.66
N MET A 81 -4.71 -10.08 -1.51
CA MET A 81 -4.32 -10.66 -0.23
C MET A 81 -4.69 -12.14 -0.14
N GLY A 82 -5.85 -12.51 -0.67
CA GLY A 82 -6.29 -13.92 -0.72
C GLY A 82 -5.34 -14.82 -1.51
N ASP A 83 -4.73 -14.32 -2.58
CA ASP A 83 -3.73 -15.06 -3.37
C ASP A 83 -2.48 -15.36 -2.51
N VAL A 84 -2.02 -14.39 -1.71
CA VAL A 84 -0.86 -14.57 -0.81
C VAL A 84 -1.12 -15.72 0.16
N PHE A 85 -2.26 -15.68 0.86
CA PHE A 85 -2.62 -16.74 1.80
C PHE A 85 -2.85 -18.09 1.12
N GLY A 86 -3.50 -18.10 -0.04
CA GLY A 86 -3.78 -19.31 -0.81
C GLY A 86 -2.50 -19.99 -1.31
N ASP A 87 -1.56 -19.21 -1.82
CA ASP A 87 -0.27 -19.69 -2.30
C ASP A 87 0.59 -20.21 -1.15
N THR A 88 0.67 -19.48 -0.03
CA THR A 88 1.39 -19.95 1.17
C THR A 88 0.79 -21.25 1.72
N ALA A 89 -0.54 -21.34 1.82
CA ALA A 89 -1.21 -22.56 2.27
C ALA A 89 -0.95 -23.73 1.30
N LEU A 90 -0.93 -23.48 -0.01
CA LEU A 90 -0.62 -24.47 -1.02
C LEU A 90 0.84 -24.96 -0.89
N GLU A 91 1.81 -24.06 -0.70
CA GLU A 91 3.22 -24.42 -0.51
C GLU A 91 3.39 -25.33 0.71
N MET A 92 2.75 -25.00 1.84
CA MET A 92 2.74 -25.85 3.04
C MET A 92 2.11 -27.22 2.77
N ALA A 93 0.97 -27.25 2.08
CA ALA A 93 0.28 -28.51 1.77
C ALA A 93 1.10 -29.39 0.81
N LEU A 94 1.78 -28.79 -0.17
CA LEU A 94 2.64 -29.50 -1.10
C LEU A 94 3.87 -30.10 -0.42
N CYS A 95 4.44 -29.43 0.59
CA CYS A 95 5.54 -29.98 1.39
C CYS A 95 5.14 -31.31 2.08
N VAL A 96 3.91 -31.39 2.58
CA VAL A 96 3.37 -32.63 3.18
C VAL A 96 3.10 -33.71 2.11
N ALA A 97 2.85 -33.31 0.87
CA ALA A 97 2.49 -34.19 -0.23
C ALA A 97 3.65 -34.54 -1.18
N GLU A 98 4.90 -34.21 -0.82
CA GLU A 98 6.08 -34.28 -1.71
C GLU A 98 6.29 -35.64 -2.38
N ASN A 99 5.82 -36.73 -1.78
CA ASN A 99 5.96 -38.09 -2.32
C ASN A 99 4.73 -38.62 -3.08
N HIS A 100 3.74 -37.77 -3.34
CA HIS A 100 2.47 -38.19 -3.93
C HIS A 100 1.99 -37.24 -5.03
N GLU A 101 2.32 -37.58 -6.29
CA GLU A 101 1.98 -36.75 -7.46
C GLU A 101 0.47 -36.48 -7.60
N TRP A 102 -0.37 -37.50 -7.34
CA TRP A 102 -1.82 -37.35 -7.44
C TRP A 102 -2.38 -36.42 -6.35
N ILE A 103 -1.85 -36.48 -5.12
CA ILE A 103 -2.23 -35.58 -4.03
C ILE A 103 -1.84 -34.14 -4.39
N SER A 104 -0.63 -33.94 -4.92
CA SER A 104 -0.16 -32.63 -5.37
C SER A 104 -1.07 -32.00 -6.43
N LYS A 105 -1.61 -32.80 -7.37
CA LYS A 105 -2.57 -32.31 -8.39
C LYS A 105 -3.88 -31.85 -7.76
N VAL A 106 -4.43 -32.63 -6.82
CA VAL A 106 -5.66 -32.27 -6.09
C VAL A 106 -5.43 -31.00 -5.29
N LEU A 107 -4.35 -30.92 -4.50
CA LEU A 107 -4.05 -29.77 -3.66
C LEU A 107 -3.93 -28.46 -4.46
N LYS A 108 -3.23 -28.49 -5.60
CA LYS A 108 -3.10 -27.33 -6.50
C LYS A 108 -4.46 -26.83 -7.02
N ALA A 109 -5.42 -27.73 -7.23
CA ALA A 109 -6.75 -27.39 -7.72
C ALA A 109 -7.69 -26.91 -6.61
N THR A 110 -7.56 -27.42 -5.38
CA THR A 110 -8.54 -27.19 -4.31
C THR A 110 -8.10 -26.16 -3.28
N VAL A 111 -6.82 -26.12 -2.90
CA VAL A 111 -6.36 -25.28 -1.78
C VAL A 111 -6.50 -23.78 -2.09
N PRO A 112 -5.98 -23.23 -3.21
CA PRO A 112 -6.09 -21.80 -3.48
C PRO A 112 -7.53 -21.26 -3.48
N PRO A 113 -8.52 -21.87 -4.19
CA PRO A 113 -9.88 -21.32 -4.20
C PRO A 113 -10.58 -21.43 -2.84
N ILE A 114 -10.33 -22.48 -2.05
CA ILE A 114 -10.90 -22.61 -0.69
C ILE A 114 -10.34 -21.53 0.22
N ILE A 115 -9.01 -21.38 0.25
CA ILE A 115 -8.35 -20.39 1.10
C ILE A 115 -8.70 -18.96 0.65
N SER A 116 -8.75 -18.69 -0.67
CA SER A 116 -9.23 -17.42 -1.19
C SER A 116 -10.64 -17.11 -0.71
N SER A 117 -11.59 -18.05 -0.81
CA SER A 117 -12.97 -17.83 -0.37
C SER A 117 -13.12 -17.57 1.14
N ILE A 118 -12.22 -18.11 1.96
CA ILE A 118 -12.18 -17.85 3.40
C ILE A 118 -11.53 -16.49 3.66
N THR A 119 -10.44 -16.20 2.96
CA THR A 119 -9.65 -14.98 3.15
C THR A 119 -10.35 -13.73 2.63
N ASP A 120 -11.19 -13.86 1.61
CA ASP A 120 -12.09 -12.80 1.14
C ASP A 120 -13.11 -12.37 2.20
N LYS A 121 -13.32 -13.20 3.24
CA LYS A 121 -14.17 -12.88 4.39
C LYS A 121 -13.37 -12.37 5.60
N LEU A 122 -12.04 -12.24 5.49
CA LEU A 122 -11.23 -11.65 6.54
C LEU A 122 -11.44 -10.14 6.60
N ILE A 123 -11.08 -9.59 7.76
CA ILE A 123 -11.20 -8.16 8.08
C ILE A 123 -10.41 -7.26 7.11
N ILE A 124 -9.41 -7.83 6.41
CA ILE A 124 -8.60 -7.15 5.40
C ILE A 124 -8.44 -8.05 4.18
N SER A 125 -9.05 -7.68 3.04
CA SER A 125 -8.91 -8.39 1.76
C SER A 125 -8.58 -7.44 0.62
N TYR A 126 -7.40 -6.81 0.71
CA TYR A 126 -6.97 -5.88 -0.33
C TYR A 126 -6.83 -6.56 -1.69
N ASP A 127 -7.55 -6.02 -2.67
CA ASP A 127 -7.40 -6.33 -4.10
C ASP A 127 -6.74 -5.13 -4.80
N ASN A 128 -5.42 -5.18 -5.00
CA ASN A 128 -4.68 -4.16 -5.73
C ASN A 128 -4.97 -4.24 -7.23
N GLY A 129 -5.02 -5.46 -7.77
CA GLY A 129 -5.23 -5.77 -9.19
C GLY A 129 -6.44 -5.04 -9.79
N SER A 130 -7.56 -5.05 -9.08
CA SER A 130 -8.82 -4.42 -9.47
C SER A 130 -8.76 -2.88 -9.51
N LYS A 131 -7.83 -2.26 -8.76
CA LYS A 131 -7.74 -0.81 -8.60
C LYS A 131 -6.80 -0.15 -9.61
N PHE A 132 -5.85 -0.90 -10.18
CA PHE A 132 -4.90 -0.36 -11.16
C PHE A 132 -5.53 0.35 -12.36
N PRO A 133 -6.64 -0.11 -12.98
CA PRO A 133 -7.24 0.61 -14.09
C PRO A 133 -7.62 2.08 -13.80
N ALA A 134 -7.80 2.44 -12.53
CA ALA A 134 -8.12 3.80 -12.10
C ALA A 134 -6.89 4.61 -11.64
N VAL A 135 -5.72 3.99 -11.49
CA VAL A 135 -4.48 4.68 -11.12
C VAL A 135 -4.02 5.57 -12.28
N LYS A 136 -3.74 6.85 -11.98
CA LYS A 136 -3.34 7.85 -12.98
C LYS A 136 -1.89 8.30 -12.87
N GLY A 137 -1.29 8.16 -11.69
CA GLY A 137 0.11 8.51 -11.47
C GLY A 137 1.07 7.44 -11.95
N SER A 138 2.36 7.74 -11.84
CA SER A 138 3.41 6.80 -12.23
C SER A 138 3.60 5.73 -11.18
N VAL A 139 3.78 4.48 -11.61
CA VAL A 139 4.04 3.35 -10.72
C VAL A 139 5.50 2.94 -10.78
N PHE A 140 6.13 2.83 -9.61
CA PHE A 140 7.40 2.14 -9.38
C PHE A 140 7.11 0.79 -8.72
N LEU A 141 7.66 -0.28 -9.29
CA LEU A 141 7.52 -1.62 -8.73
C LEU A 141 8.88 -2.15 -8.27
N LEU A 142 8.96 -2.51 -7.00
CA LEU A 142 10.15 -3.12 -6.41
C LEU A 142 9.83 -4.51 -5.87
N ASP A 143 10.57 -5.49 -6.36
CA ASP A 143 10.43 -6.89 -5.96
C ASP A 143 11.71 -7.43 -5.33
N ALA A 144 11.57 -8.37 -4.40
CA ALA A 144 12.67 -9.16 -3.86
C ALA A 144 12.75 -10.52 -4.59
N SER A 145 13.93 -10.89 -5.09
CA SER A 145 14.07 -12.14 -5.85
C SER A 145 13.96 -13.41 -5.00
N LYS A 146 14.13 -13.28 -3.68
CA LYS A 146 14.02 -14.33 -2.67
C LYS A 146 13.01 -13.95 -1.60
N ASP A 147 11.94 -13.26 -2.01
CA ASP A 147 10.85 -12.92 -1.10
C ASP A 147 10.29 -14.19 -0.46
N ASP A 148 10.34 -14.26 0.87
CA ASP A 148 9.91 -15.38 1.69
C ASP A 148 8.58 -15.12 2.40
N VAL A 149 7.88 -14.04 2.03
CA VAL A 149 6.57 -13.67 2.59
C VAL A 149 5.52 -13.50 1.49
N ILE A 150 5.87 -12.86 0.38
CA ILE A 150 4.97 -12.69 -0.77
C ILE A 150 5.33 -13.72 -1.84
N PRO A 151 4.45 -14.70 -2.11
CA PRO A 151 4.68 -15.70 -3.12
C PRO A 151 4.89 -15.08 -4.50
N LYS A 152 5.83 -15.67 -5.26
CA LYS A 152 6.22 -15.18 -6.59
C LYS A 152 5.04 -15.12 -7.56
N GLN A 153 4.07 -16.01 -7.40
CA GLN A 153 2.84 -16.11 -8.19
C GLN A 153 1.99 -14.85 -7.99
N SER A 154 1.77 -14.42 -6.75
CA SER A 154 1.07 -13.17 -6.42
C SER A 154 1.77 -11.93 -7.00
N THR A 155 3.10 -11.85 -6.88
CA THR A 155 3.88 -10.75 -7.50
C THR A 155 3.82 -10.79 -9.04
N ASN A 156 3.80 -11.97 -9.65
CA ASN A 156 3.64 -12.09 -11.11
C ASN A 156 2.25 -11.67 -11.57
N ALA A 157 1.19 -12.02 -10.84
CA ALA A 157 -0.16 -11.56 -11.14
C ALA A 157 -0.24 -10.02 -11.05
N LEU A 158 0.37 -9.43 -10.03
CA LEU A 158 0.47 -7.98 -9.86
C LEU A 158 1.13 -7.33 -11.09
N ARG A 159 2.25 -7.88 -11.55
CA ARG A 159 2.96 -7.40 -12.75
C ARG A 159 2.08 -7.45 -14.00
N VAL A 160 1.35 -8.54 -14.22
CA VAL A 160 0.44 -8.69 -15.37
C VAL A 160 -0.64 -7.58 -15.37
N HIS A 161 -1.21 -7.25 -14.20
CA HIS A 161 -2.19 -6.18 -14.10
C HIS A 161 -1.57 -4.80 -14.41
N LEU A 162 -0.39 -4.52 -13.87
CA LEU A 162 0.32 -3.25 -14.10
C LEU A 162 0.76 -3.09 -15.56
N ASP A 163 1.24 -4.17 -16.19
CA ASP A 163 1.61 -4.22 -17.61
C ASP A 163 0.39 -3.98 -18.50
N LYS A 164 -0.73 -4.66 -18.19
CA LYS A 164 -2.01 -4.50 -18.91
C LYS A 164 -2.55 -3.06 -18.81
N ALA A 165 -2.35 -2.41 -17.67
CA ALA A 165 -2.75 -1.03 -17.46
C ALA A 165 -1.74 -0.01 -18.02
N ASN A 166 -0.58 -0.46 -18.54
CA ASN A 166 0.51 0.38 -19.03
C ASN A 166 0.99 1.40 -17.97
N LEU A 167 1.06 0.98 -16.71
CA LEU A 167 1.36 1.87 -15.57
C LEU A 167 2.81 1.80 -15.09
N ILE A 168 3.55 0.74 -15.44
CA ILE A 168 4.92 0.56 -14.95
C ILE A 168 5.83 1.59 -15.58
N SER A 169 6.21 2.58 -14.78
CA SER A 169 7.20 3.57 -15.18
C SER A 169 8.63 3.12 -14.88
N SER A 170 8.81 2.27 -13.88
CA SER A 170 10.09 1.64 -13.54
C SER A 170 9.85 0.36 -12.74
N LYS A 171 10.72 -0.63 -12.95
CA LYS A 171 10.68 -1.92 -12.26
C LYS A 171 12.08 -2.33 -11.85
N ILE A 172 12.22 -2.79 -10.61
CA ILE A 172 13.45 -3.34 -10.09
C ILE A 172 13.14 -4.65 -9.38
N THR A 173 14.03 -5.63 -9.56
CA THR A 173 14.08 -6.80 -8.70
C THR A 173 15.46 -6.84 -8.06
N PHE A 174 15.54 -6.77 -6.74
CA PHE A 174 16.79 -6.85 -6.01
C PHE A 174 17.04 -8.27 -5.49
N ASN A 175 18.30 -8.63 -5.32
CA ASN A 175 18.67 -9.94 -4.80
C ASN A 175 18.57 -9.97 -3.28
N GLY A 176 17.39 -10.25 -2.76
CA GLY A 176 17.17 -10.28 -1.31
C GLY A 176 15.84 -10.87 -0.89
N LYS A 177 15.62 -10.84 0.42
CA LYS A 177 14.43 -11.35 1.13
C LYS A 177 13.38 -10.28 1.41
N HIS A 178 12.22 -10.69 1.94
CA HIS A 178 11.10 -9.80 2.16
C HIS A 178 11.44 -8.62 3.09
N VAL A 179 12.17 -8.84 4.18
CA VAL A 179 12.52 -7.76 5.14
C VAL A 179 13.92 -7.17 4.90
N GLN A 180 14.61 -7.60 3.84
CA GLN A 180 15.98 -7.16 3.61
C GLN A 180 16.01 -5.68 3.20
N PRO A 181 16.94 -4.88 3.74
CA PRO A 181 17.15 -3.51 3.27
C PRO A 181 17.54 -3.48 1.80
N TRP A 182 17.19 -2.40 1.12
CA TRP A 182 17.57 -2.18 -0.27
C TRP A 182 19.09 -2.05 -0.40
N ASP A 183 19.65 -2.62 -1.46
CA ASP A 183 21.05 -2.35 -1.82
C ASP A 183 21.22 -0.92 -2.36
N GLY A 184 22.48 -0.49 -2.50
CA GLY A 184 22.79 0.85 -3.00
C GLY A 184 22.26 1.10 -4.41
N LYS A 185 22.25 0.09 -5.28
CA LYS A 185 21.76 0.18 -6.66
C LYS A 185 20.25 0.43 -6.70
N THR A 186 19.51 -0.30 -5.88
CA THR A 186 18.05 -0.18 -5.71
C THR A 186 17.71 1.20 -5.15
N SER A 187 18.43 1.62 -4.12
CA SER A 187 18.28 2.95 -3.53
C SER A 187 18.50 4.07 -4.54
N SER A 188 19.55 3.99 -5.36
CA SER A 188 19.85 5.01 -6.39
C SER A 188 18.76 5.10 -7.45
N LYS A 189 18.30 3.96 -7.99
CA LYS A 189 17.22 3.97 -8.98
C LYS A 189 15.89 4.47 -8.41
N TYR A 190 15.62 4.21 -7.13
CA TYR A 190 14.46 4.78 -6.47
C TYR A 190 14.59 6.31 -6.34
N GLN A 191 15.78 6.84 -6.02
CA GLN A 191 16.00 8.29 -6.06
C GLN A 191 15.78 8.87 -7.46
N GLU A 192 16.26 8.19 -8.52
CA GLU A 192 16.02 8.62 -9.90
C GLU A 192 14.52 8.70 -10.22
N PHE A 193 13.76 7.69 -9.81
CA PHE A 193 12.30 7.70 -9.94
C PHE A 193 11.68 8.92 -9.22
N LEU A 194 12.03 9.15 -7.95
CA LEU A 194 11.50 10.30 -7.20
C LEU A 194 11.92 11.65 -7.83
N ALA A 195 13.14 11.74 -8.37
CA ALA A 195 13.65 12.94 -9.05
C ALA A 195 12.82 13.28 -10.29
N GLN A 196 12.59 12.29 -11.15
CA GLN A 196 11.83 12.44 -12.40
C GLN A 196 10.39 12.91 -12.17
N ARG A 197 9.84 12.68 -10.98
CA ARG A 197 8.46 13.05 -10.61
C ARG A 197 8.37 14.31 -9.77
N GLY A 198 9.49 15.01 -9.53
CA GLY A 198 9.50 16.22 -8.69
C GLY A 198 9.16 15.94 -7.22
N THR A 199 9.27 14.70 -6.77
CA THR A 199 9.11 14.31 -5.35
C THR A 199 10.38 14.61 -4.55
N LEU A 200 11.55 14.66 -5.21
CA LEU A 200 12.76 15.23 -4.63
C LEU A 200 12.77 16.74 -4.83
N ARG A 201 13.11 17.49 -3.77
CA ARG A 201 13.40 18.91 -3.91
C ARG A 201 14.74 19.10 -4.60
N ASN A 202 14.76 19.91 -5.65
CA ASN A 202 15.99 20.57 -6.07
C ASN A 202 16.35 21.62 -5.01
N PHE A 203 17.32 21.32 -4.15
CA PHE A 203 17.88 22.29 -3.20
C PHE A 203 18.59 23.49 -3.85
N GLY A 204 18.48 23.63 -5.18
CA GLY A 204 19.31 24.53 -5.97
C GLY A 204 18.94 26.00 -5.94
N ASN A 205 17.69 26.44 -5.67
CA ASN A 205 17.32 27.85 -5.91
C ASN A 205 16.06 28.41 -5.20
N THR A 206 15.52 27.80 -4.14
CA THR A 206 14.38 28.40 -3.40
C THR A 206 14.85 28.96 -2.05
N PRO A 207 14.48 30.21 -1.69
CA PRO A 207 14.81 30.79 -0.39
C PRO A 207 14.39 29.85 0.73
N THR A 208 15.24 29.78 1.74
CA THR A 208 15.09 29.06 3.00
C THR A 208 13.83 29.50 3.74
N ASP A 209 12.66 29.02 3.33
CA ASP A 209 11.65 28.64 4.32
C ASP A 209 12.26 27.46 5.07
N THR A 210 12.85 27.74 6.22
CA THR A 210 13.53 26.70 6.98
C THR A 210 12.51 25.64 7.38
N LEU A 211 12.92 24.36 7.35
CA LEU A 211 12.13 23.24 7.88
C LEU A 211 11.56 23.58 9.28
N LYS A 212 12.32 24.37 10.06
CA LYS A 212 11.96 24.89 11.38
C LYS A 212 10.72 25.81 11.37
N GLU A 213 10.59 26.72 10.41
CA GLU A 213 9.41 27.60 10.27
C GLU A 213 8.17 26.82 9.84
N ARG A 214 8.36 25.78 9.02
CA ARG A 214 7.28 24.88 8.61
C ARG A 214 6.85 23.97 9.77
N MET A 215 7.81 23.40 10.51
CA MET A 215 7.53 22.63 11.72
C MET A 215 6.88 23.47 12.82
N ALA A 216 7.24 24.75 12.97
CA ALA A 216 6.56 25.66 13.89
C ALA A 216 5.11 25.97 13.47
N LYS A 217 4.84 26.07 12.15
CA LYS A 217 3.46 26.11 11.64
C LYS A 217 2.72 24.80 11.92
N MET A 218 3.38 23.64 11.81
CA MET A 218 2.77 22.33 12.08
C MET A 218 2.53 22.06 13.58
N SER A 219 3.41 22.50 14.48
CA SER A 219 3.20 22.35 15.92
C SER A 219 1.97 23.12 16.40
N ASN A 220 1.63 24.22 15.73
CA ASN A 220 0.39 24.97 15.98
C ASN A 220 -0.87 24.30 15.40
N LEU A 221 -0.73 23.33 14.48
CA LEU A 221 -1.82 22.51 13.94
C LEU A 221 -2.15 21.29 14.82
N HIS A 222 -1.34 20.96 15.83
CA HIS A 222 -1.59 19.82 16.75
C HIS A 222 -2.75 20.00 17.74
N LYS A 223 -3.57 21.05 17.59
CA LYS A 223 -4.84 21.23 18.34
C LYS A 223 -6.11 20.91 17.54
N ILE A 224 -5.99 20.26 16.38
CA ILE A 224 -7.13 20.15 15.46
C ILE A 224 -7.94 18.85 15.69
N GLU A 225 -9.13 19.05 16.25
CA GLU A 225 -10.30 18.16 16.32
C GLU A 225 -10.84 17.75 14.93
N TYR A 226 -10.05 17.06 14.09
CA TYR A 226 -10.56 16.63 12.76
C TYR A 226 -11.02 15.17 12.71
N VAL A 227 -10.50 14.32 13.59
CA VAL A 227 -10.84 12.89 13.64
C VAL A 227 -12.28 12.66 14.12
N SER A 228 -12.83 13.57 14.93
CA SER A 228 -14.21 13.45 15.44
C SER A 228 -15.27 13.62 14.35
N THR A 229 -15.05 14.48 13.34
CA THR A 229 -16.05 14.78 12.28
C THR A 229 -16.16 13.72 11.20
N LEU A 230 -15.06 13.01 10.88
CA LEU A 230 -15.10 11.89 9.93
C LEU A 230 -15.57 10.61 10.63
N ALA A 231 -15.16 10.39 11.88
CA ALA A 231 -15.66 9.29 12.71
C ALA A 231 -17.16 9.43 13.01
N SER A 232 -17.67 10.65 13.25
CA SER A 232 -19.10 10.88 13.51
C SER A 232 -19.98 10.64 12.29
N LYS A 233 -19.52 11.01 11.08
CA LYS A 233 -20.21 10.69 9.82
C LYS A 233 -20.24 9.18 9.53
N TYR A 234 -19.21 8.45 9.96
CA TYR A 234 -19.18 6.99 9.82
C TYR A 234 -20.11 6.31 10.84
N ASN A 235 -20.09 6.74 12.09
CA ASN A 235 -20.99 6.22 13.13
C ASN A 235 -22.47 6.45 12.80
N ALA A 236 -22.80 7.57 12.13
CA ALA A 236 -24.17 7.82 11.65
C ALA A 236 -24.60 6.84 10.55
N LYS A 237 -23.69 6.45 9.64
CA LYS A 237 -23.97 5.48 8.58
C LYS A 237 -24.05 4.04 9.09
N THR A 238 -23.23 3.66 10.06
CA THR A 238 -23.28 2.31 10.66
C THR A 238 -24.49 2.14 11.58
N SER A 239 -24.96 3.20 12.25
CA SER A 239 -26.23 3.16 12.99
C SER A 239 -27.43 3.02 12.07
N GLU A 240 -27.44 3.67 10.91
CA GLU A 240 -28.50 3.45 9.89
C GLU A 240 -28.47 2.00 9.38
N ALA A 241 -27.31 1.47 9.01
CA ALA A 241 -27.19 0.09 8.53
C ALA A 241 -27.64 -0.96 9.58
N SER A 242 -27.36 -0.72 10.86
CA SER A 242 -27.77 -1.61 11.96
C SER A 242 -29.28 -1.59 12.22
N SER A 243 -29.95 -0.46 11.94
CA SER A 243 -31.41 -0.35 12.04
C SER A 243 -32.17 -1.13 10.95
N TYR A 244 -31.53 -1.37 9.79
CA TYR A 244 -32.10 -2.23 8.72
C TYR A 244 -31.89 -3.73 8.94
N LEU A 245 -31.00 -4.12 9.86
CA LEU A 245 -30.72 -5.52 10.19
C LEU A 245 -31.46 -5.99 11.46
N SER A 246 -32.18 -5.09 12.13
CA SER A 246 -32.93 -5.35 13.36
C SER A 246 -34.46 -5.18 13.22
N ALA A 247 -34.94 -4.96 11.98
CA ALA A 247 -36.36 -4.94 11.60
C ALA A 247 -36.68 -6.16 10.71
#